data_AF-A0A1H9UZL5-F1
#
_entry.id   AF-A0A1H9UZL5-F1
#
_cell.length_a   1.000
_cell.length_b   1.000
_cell.length_c   1.000
_cell.angle_alpha   90.00
_cell.angle_beta   90.00
_cell.angle_gamma   90.00
#
_symmetry.space_group_name_H-M   'P 1'
#
loop_
_entity.id
_entity.type
_entity.pdbx_description
1 polymer ?
#
loop_
_entity_poly.entity_id
_entity_poly.type
_entity_poly.pdbx_seq_one_letter_code
_entity_poly.pdbx_strand_id
1 'polypeptide(L)' 'MKILTKKTKCYIYTRVSTAIQVDGYSLDAQKEKLRRYAEYQEMEIAHEYSDEGFSGKNI' A
#
# COMPACT_ATOMS: atom_id res chain seq x y z
N MET A 1 22.22 -2.26 27.09
CA MET A 1 20.75 -2.11 27.11
C MET A 1 20.28 -1.59 25.76
N LYS A 2 19.40 -2.30 25.07
CA LYS A 2 18.79 -1.83 23.81
C LYS A 2 17.46 -1.17 24.19
N ILE A 3 17.39 0.16 24.11
CA ILE A 3 16.13 0.88 24.32
C ILE A 3 15.25 0.56 23.11
N LEU A 4 14.19 -0.22 23.32
CA LEU A 4 13.18 -0.51 22.28
C LEU A 4 12.27 0.70 22.17
N THR A 5 12.61 1.65 21.30
CA THR A 5 11.69 2.71 20.90
C THR A 5 10.57 2.09 20.06
N LYS A 6 9.33 2.36 20.45
CA LYS A 6 8.15 1.82 19.78
C LYS A 6 8.02 2.52 18.43
N LYS A 7 8.13 1.77 17.32
CA LYS A 7 7.91 2.32 15.98
C LYS A 7 6.45 2.74 15.82
N THR A 8 6.23 3.88 15.17
CA THR A 8 4.89 4.31 14.78
C THR A 8 4.32 3.30 13.80
N LYS A 9 3.15 2.73 14.12
CA LYS A 9 2.48 1.76 13.24
C LYS A 9 1.67 2.48 12.18
N CYS A 10 1.69 1.95 10.96
CA CYS A 10 0.87 2.44 9.86
C CYS A 10 0.18 1.31 9.11
N TYR A 11 -0.83 1.68 8.33
CA TYR A 11 -1.52 0.81 7.40
C TYR A 11 -1.34 1.34 5.98
N ILE A 12 -1.17 0.44 5.02
CA ILE A 12 -1.16 0.80 3.60
C ILE A 12 -2.52 0.45 3.00
N TYR A 13 -3.12 1.37 2.26
CA TYR A 13 -4.33 1.14 1.48
C TYR A 13 -4.11 1.63 0.05
N THR A 14 -4.41 0.77 -0.91
CA THR A 14 -4.27 1.07 -2.35
C THR A 14 -5.56 0.75 -3.08
N ARG A 15 -5.90 1.53 -4.11
CA ARG A 15 -7.10 1.33 -4.91
C ARG A 15 -6.90 1.82 -6.33
N VAL A 16 -7.49 1.12 -7.28
CA VAL A 16 -7.73 1.63 -8.64
C VAL A 16 -9.23 1.71 -8.90
N SER A 17 -9.66 2.68 -9.72
CA SER A 17 -11.08 2.85 -10.06
C SER A 17 -11.54 1.92 -11.18
N THR A 18 -10.62 1.45 -12.02
CA THR A 18 -10.89 0.53 -13.12
C THR A 18 -9.74 -0.46 -13.26
N ALA A 19 -10.02 -1.69 -13.70
CA ALA A 19 -8.99 -2.71 -13.93
C ALA A 19 -7.94 -2.26 -14.97
N ILE A 20 -8.31 -1.41 -15.93
CA ILE A 20 -7.38 -0.85 -16.94
C ILE A 20 -6.26 0.00 -16.32
N GLN A 21 -6.50 0.61 -15.16
CA GLN A 21 -5.49 1.42 -14.48
C GLN A 21 -4.41 0.59 -13.78
N VAL A 22 -4.64 -0.72 -13.60
CA VAL A 22 -3.62 -1.64 -13.06
C VAL A 22 -2.42 -1.73 -13.99
N ASP A 23 -2.60 -1.61 -15.30
CA ASP A 23 -1.47 -1.71 -16.25
C ASP A 23 -0.68 -0.40 -16.41
N GLY A 24 -1.31 0.75 -16.18
CA GLY A 24 -0.68 2.08 -16.40
C GLY A 24 0.06 2.66 -15.19
N TYR A 25 -0.32 2.30 -13.97
CA TYR A 25 0.31 2.74 -12.72
C TYR A 25 0.09 1.67 -11.66
N SER A 26 0.66 0.48 -11.92
CA SER A 26 0.33 -0.76 -11.21
C SER A 26 0.22 -0.58 -9.71
N LEU A 27 -0.74 -1.29 -9.11
CA LEU A 27 -0.94 -1.30 -7.67
C LEU A 27 0.36 -1.64 -6.94
N ASP A 28 1.21 -2.48 -7.54
CA ASP A 28 2.53 -2.79 -7.02
C ASP A 28 3.47 -1.58 -6.98
N ALA A 29 3.51 -0.75 -8.03
CA ALA A 29 4.29 0.49 -8.02
C ALA A 29 3.80 1.47 -6.93
N GLN A 30 2.48 1.52 -6.70
CA GLN A 30 1.89 2.32 -5.61
C GLN A 30 2.27 1.77 -4.24
N LYS A 31 2.11 0.46 -4.02
CA LYS A 31 2.50 -0.24 -2.78
C LYS A 31 3.98 -0.04 -2.49
N GLU A 32 4.85 -0.18 -3.48
CA GLU A 32 6.29 -0.02 -3.30
C GLU A 32 6.68 1.41 -2.91
N LYS A 33 6.06 2.43 -3.54
CA LYS A 33 6.27 3.82 -3.14
C LYS A 33 5.88 4.07 -1.67
N LEU A 34 4.76 3.49 -1.22
CA LEU A 34 4.29 3.62 0.15
C LEU A 34 5.18 2.85 1.15
N ARG A 35 5.67 1.66 0.78
CA ARG A 35 6.64 0.90 1.59
C ARG A 35 7.94 1.66 1.80
N ARG A 36 8.50 2.24 0.73
CA ARG A 36 9.71 3.08 0.80
C ARG A 36 9.51 4.31 1.69
N TYR A 37 8.33 4.92 1.63
CA TYR A 37 8.01 6.04 2.51
C TYR A 37 7.91 5.61 3.98
N ALA A 38 7.26 4.47 4.27
CA ALA A 38 7.18 3.93 5.63
C ALA A 38 8.55 3.57 6.20
N GLU A 39 9.42 2.98 5.38
CA GLU A 39 10.82 2.73 5.72
C GLU A 39 11.58 4.02 6.03
N TYR A 40 11.48 5.02 5.15
CA TYR A 40 12.11 6.33 5.34
C TYR A 40 11.64 7.06 6.61
N GLN A 41 10.40 6.82 7.04
CA GLN A 41 9.82 7.39 8.27
C GLN A 41 9.97 6.48 9.50
N GLU A 42 10.74 5.39 9.38
CA GLU A 42 10.94 4.40 10.44
C GLU A 42 9.63 3.83 11.02
N MET A 43 8.59 3.76 10.20
CA MET A 43 7.29 3.21 10.57
C MET A 43 7.27 1.69 10.47
N GLU A 44 6.38 1.06 11.23
CA GLU A 44 6.06 -0.37 11.15
C GLU A 44 4.74 -0.54 10.38
N ILE A 45 4.79 -1.19 9.23
CA ILE A 45 3.59 -1.51 8.46
C ILE A 45 2.88 -2.68 9.16
N ALA A 46 1.72 -2.41 9.75
CA ALA A 46 0.94 -3.41 10.48
C ALA A 46 0.05 -4.27 9.56
N HIS A 47 -0.47 -3.68 8.47
CA HIS A 47 -1.24 -4.39 7.46
C HIS A 47 -1.30 -3.61 6.14
N GLU A 48 -1.57 -4.32 5.05
CA GLU A 48 -1.79 -3.75 3.72
C GLU A 48 -3.16 -4.21 3.18
N TYR A 49 -3.93 -3.27 2.64
CA TYR A 49 -5.24 -3.50 2.04
C TYR A 49 -5.22 -3.01 0.58
N SER A 50 -5.95 -3.70 -0.31
CA SER A 50 -6.01 -3.33 -1.73
C SER A 50 -7.40 -3.57 -2.30
N ASP A 51 -7.94 -2.56 -2.98
CA ASP A 51 -9.15 -2.65 -3.79
C ASP A 51 -8.76 -2.59 -5.27
N GLU A 52 -8.65 -3.76 -5.90
CA GLU A 52 -8.07 -3.91 -7.23
C GLU A 52 -9.00 -3.50 -8.39
N GLY A 53 -10.04 -2.72 -8.09
CA GLY A 53 -10.99 -2.23 -9.06
C GLY A 53 -11.77 -3.36 -9.72
N PHE A 54 -12.85 -3.83 -9.07
CA PHE A 54 -13.82 -4.70 -9.72
C PHE A 54 -14.40 -3.96 -10.93
N SER A 55 -13.92 -4.29 -12.12
CA SER A 55 -14.58 -3.91 -13.35
C SER A 55 -15.90 -4.66 -13.40
N GLY A 56 -17.02 -3.98 -13.13
CA GLY A 56 -18.38 -4.49 -13.31
C GLY A 56 -18.76 -4.75 -14.79
N LYS A 57 -17.77 -4.99 -15.67
CA LYS A 57 -17.99 -5.30 -17.10
C LYS A 57 -18.52 -6.72 -17.37
N ASN A 58 -18.84 -7.49 -16.34
CA ASN A 58 -19.54 -8.77 -16.47
C ASN A 58 -20.76 -8.79 -15.53
N ILE A 59 -21.75 -7.93 -15.80
CA ILE A 59 -23.16 -8.23 -15.53
C ILE A 59 -23.91 -8.22 -16.86
#